data_AF-A0A7X7E7W3-F1
#
_entry.id   AF-A0A7X7E7W3-F1
#
_cell.length_a   1.000
_cell.length_b   1.000
_cell.length_c   1.000
_cell.angle_alpha   90.00
_cell.angle_beta   90.00
_cell.angle_gamma   90.00
#
_symmetry.space_group_name_H-M   'P 1'
#
loop_
_entity.id
_entity.type
_entity.pdbx_description
1 polymer ?
#
loop_
_entity_poly.entity_id
_entity_poly.type
_entity_poly.pdbx_seq_one_letter_code
_entity_poly.pdbx_strand_id
1 'polypeptide(L)'
;MVSTADRATQGGTALNIAKRILDHGMHAPTVYFPLIVPEALMIEPTETEDLQTLEEFAQVMEKIDRELREDPDLVREAPHSTPVRRPDETAAARHPVLRWRPADEKDRP
;
A
#
# COMPACT_ATOMS: atom_id res chain seq x y z
N MET A 1 -5.50 6.12 -14.95
CA MET A 1 -4.76 6.75 -13.83
C MET A 1 -5.74 7.47 -12.93
N VAL A 2 -5.57 7.38 -11.61
CA VAL A 2 -6.45 8.01 -10.61
C VAL A 2 -5.60 8.82 -9.62
N SER A 3 -6.06 10.01 -9.23
CA SER A 3 -5.49 10.78 -8.13
C SER A 3 -6.39 10.64 -6.91
N THR A 4 -5.77 10.52 -5.74
CA THR A 4 -6.47 10.38 -4.45
C THR A 4 -6.30 11.61 -3.56
N ALA A 5 -5.83 12.73 -4.12
CA ALA A 5 -5.52 13.96 -3.40
C ALA A 5 -6.70 14.49 -2.57
N ASP A 6 -7.93 14.41 -3.12
CA ASP A 6 -9.16 14.85 -2.44
C ASP A 6 -9.52 14.01 -1.20
N ARG A 7 -8.93 12.83 -1.06
CA ARG A 7 -9.12 11.90 0.07
C ARG A 7 -7.95 11.93 1.06
N ALA A 8 -6.86 12.63 0.75
CA ALA A 8 -5.63 12.59 1.54
C ALA A 8 -5.84 13.03 3.00
N THR A 9 -6.66 14.07 3.24
CA THR A 9 -6.98 14.57 4.58
C THR A 9 -7.74 13.54 5.43
N GLN A 10 -8.53 12.68 4.78
CA GLN A 10 -9.28 11.59 5.40
C GLN A 10 -8.41 10.33 5.59
N GLY A 11 -7.13 10.36 5.21
CA GLY A 11 -6.24 9.19 5.27
C GLY A 11 -6.19 8.38 3.99
N GLY A 12 -6.84 8.83 2.91
CA GLY A 12 -6.77 8.22 1.58
C GLY A 12 -5.55 8.64 0.79
N THR A 13 -4.36 8.61 1.39
CA THR A 13 -3.11 8.77 0.63
C THR A 13 -2.92 7.57 -0.29
N ALA A 14 -2.18 7.74 -1.39
CA ALA A 14 -1.89 6.66 -2.33
C ALA A 14 -1.22 5.47 -1.63
N LEU A 15 -0.32 5.74 -0.66
CA LEU A 15 0.30 4.71 0.15
C LEU A 15 -0.73 3.92 0.99
N ASN A 16 -1.65 4.60 1.66
CA ASN A 16 -2.64 3.92 2.52
C ASN A 16 -3.59 3.06 1.70
N ILE A 17 -4.06 3.57 0.56
CA ILE A 17 -4.90 2.81 -0.38
C ILE A 17 -4.14 1.60 -0.91
N ALA A 18 -2.88 1.78 -1.33
CA ALA A 18 -2.03 0.67 -1.77
C ALA A 18 -1.85 -0.40 -0.70
N LYS A 19 -1.61 -0.03 0.56
CA LYS A 19 -1.52 -1.01 1.65
C LYS A 19 -2.85 -1.71 1.91
N ARG A 20 -3.97 -1.00 1.76
CA ARG A 20 -5.30 -1.60 1.94
C ARG A 20 -5.63 -2.59 0.82
N ILE A 21 -5.22 -2.34 -0.43
CA ILE A 21 -5.36 -3.32 -1.54
C ILE A 21 -4.67 -4.65 -1.19
N LEU A 22 -3.53 -4.63 -0.48
CA LEU A 22 -2.84 -5.86 -0.06
C LEU A 22 -3.71 -6.73 0.87
N ASP A 23 -4.56 -6.13 1.70
CA ASP A 23 -5.45 -6.87 2.58
C ASP A 23 -6.53 -7.65 1.81
N HIS A 24 -6.80 -7.26 0.58
CA HIS A 24 -7.70 -7.93 -0.35
C HIS A 24 -7.01 -9.00 -1.20
N GLY A 25 -5.74 -9.31 -0.94
CA GLY A 25 -4.99 -10.33 -1.66
C GLY A 25 -4.52 -9.90 -3.05
N MET A 26 -4.62 -8.60 -3.37
CA MET A 26 -4.20 -8.03 -4.65
C MET A 26 -2.91 -7.24 -4.49
N HIS A 27 -2.08 -7.20 -5.54
CA HIS A 27 -0.93 -6.30 -5.57
C HIS A 27 -1.39 -4.87 -5.86
N ALA A 28 -0.80 -3.89 -5.16
CA ALA A 28 -1.11 -2.49 -5.41
C ALA A 28 -0.59 -2.04 -6.79
N PRO A 29 -1.27 -1.12 -7.48
CA PRO A 29 -0.74 -0.52 -8.69
C PRO A 29 0.50 0.34 -8.39
N THR A 30 1.15 0.86 -9.43
CA THR A 30 2.24 1.83 -9.24
C THR A 30 1.70 3.06 -8.53
N VAL A 31 2.35 3.48 -7.44
CA VAL A 31 1.97 4.66 -6.65
C VAL A 31 2.95 5.81 -6.85
N TYR A 32 2.48 7.04 -6.66
CA TYR A 32 3.30 8.26 -6.73
C TYR A 32 4.02 8.50 -8.07
N PHE A 33 3.54 7.89 -9.15
CA PHE A 33 4.03 8.14 -10.50
C PHE A 33 2.88 8.23 -11.52
N PRO A 34 2.95 9.10 -12.53
CA PRO A 34 3.90 10.21 -12.69
C PRO A 34 3.84 11.28 -11.59
N LEU A 35 4.96 11.95 -11.36
CA LEU A 35 5.15 12.93 -10.27
C LEU A 35 4.26 14.18 -10.38
N ILE A 36 3.71 14.46 -11.57
CA ILE A 36 2.82 15.62 -11.81
C ILE A 36 1.39 15.39 -11.32
N VAL A 37 1.06 14.18 -10.85
CA VAL A 37 -0.26 13.84 -10.30
C VAL A 37 -0.11 13.55 -8.81
N PRO A 38 -0.62 14.43 -7.92
CA PRO A 38 -0.57 14.20 -6.48
C PRO A 38 -1.34 12.95 -6.07
N GLU A 39 -0.81 12.20 -5.10
CA GLU A 39 -1.41 10.95 -4.60
C GLU A 39 -1.88 9.99 -5.72
N ALA A 40 -0.99 9.81 -6.71
CA ALA A 40 -1.23 9.01 -7.90
C ALA A 40 -1.31 7.50 -7.63
N LEU A 41 -2.31 6.87 -8.27
CA LEU A 41 -2.41 5.43 -8.53
C LEU A 41 -2.43 5.21 -10.05
N MET A 42 -1.35 4.64 -10.58
CA MET A 42 -1.19 4.30 -12.00
C MET A 42 -1.45 2.81 -12.20
N ILE A 43 -2.67 2.51 -12.63
CA ILE A 43 -3.20 1.15 -12.84
C ILE A 43 -2.99 0.75 -14.30
N GLU A 44 -2.34 -0.39 -14.50
CA GLU A 44 -2.12 -1.05 -15.79
C GLU A 44 -2.46 -2.53 -15.64
N PRO A 45 -3.62 -3.01 -16.12
CA PRO A 45 -3.98 -4.41 -16.01
C PRO A 45 -3.29 -5.30 -17.05
N THR A 46 -2.84 -4.75 -18.19
CA THR A 46 -2.43 -5.51 -19.39
C THR A 46 -3.59 -6.30 -20.03
N GLU A 47 -3.35 -6.91 -21.19
CA GLU A 47 -4.37 -7.61 -21.98
C GLU A 47 -4.65 -9.04 -21.53
N THR A 48 -3.81 -9.63 -20.68
CA THR A 48 -3.94 -11.03 -20.25
C THR A 48 -4.91 -11.21 -19.09
N GLU A 49 -5.26 -10.13 -18.39
CA GLU A 49 -6.24 -10.17 -17.30
C GLU A 49 -7.65 -10.29 -17.86
N ASP A 50 -8.43 -11.20 -17.28
CA ASP A 50 -9.83 -11.37 -17.67
C ASP A 50 -10.73 -10.28 -17.06
N LEU A 51 -11.96 -10.18 -17.59
CA LEU A 51 -12.92 -9.19 -17.12
C LEU A 51 -13.27 -9.36 -15.64
N GLN A 52 -13.30 -10.60 -15.14
CA GLN A 52 -13.68 -10.87 -13.76
C GLN A 52 -12.65 -10.27 -12.79
N THR A 53 -11.35 -10.44 -13.06
CA THR A 53 -10.29 -9.83 -12.25
C THR A 53 -10.37 -8.31 -12.24
N LEU A 54 -10.71 -7.69 -13.38
CA LEU A 54 -10.89 -6.23 -13.47
C LEU A 54 -12.08 -5.75 -12.63
N GLU A 55 -13.19 -6.48 -12.66
CA GLU A 55 -14.38 -6.20 -11.85
C GLU A 55 -14.09 -6.35 -10.36
N GLU A 56 -13.39 -7.42 -9.96
CA GLU A 56 -12.97 -7.64 -8.59
C GLU A 56 -12.05 -6.50 -8.09
N PHE A 57 -11.09 -6.06 -8.90
CA PHE A 57 -10.24 -4.92 -8.55
C PHE A 57 -11.05 -3.63 -8.39
N ALA A 58 -11.99 -3.35 -9.30
CA ALA A 58 -12.88 -2.19 -9.19
C ALA A 58 -13.72 -2.23 -7.90
N GLN A 59 -14.28 -3.38 -7.55
CA GLN A 59 -15.04 -3.58 -6.32
C GLN A 59 -14.19 -3.36 -5.06
N VAL A 60 -12.93 -3.81 -5.08
CA VAL A 60 -11.97 -3.53 -4.00
C VAL A 60 -11.75 -2.02 -3.86
N MET A 61 -11.52 -1.30 -4.96
CA MET A 61 -11.33 0.14 -4.94
C MET A 61 -12.56 0.90 -4.40
N GLU A 62 -13.76 0.50 -4.81
CA GLU A 62 -15.02 1.07 -4.28
C GLU A 62 -15.20 0.78 -2.79
N LYS A 63 -14.83 -0.44 -2.35
CA LYS A 63 -14.87 -0.80 -0.93
C LYS A 63 -13.91 0.05 -0.11
N ILE A 64 -12.69 0.29 -0.59
CA ILE A 64 -11.71 1.15 0.11
C ILE A 64 -12.20 2.60 0.19
N ASP A 65 -12.80 3.13 -0.89
CA ASP A 65 -13.38 4.48 -0.87
C ASP A 65 -14.58 4.59 0.10
N ARG A 66 -15.37 3.53 0.27
CA ARG A 66 -16.39 3.45 1.33
C ARG A 66 -15.78 3.38 2.74
N GLU A 67 -14.78 2.52 2.94
CA GLU A 67 -14.06 2.39 4.21
C GLU A 67 -13.45 3.73 4.63
N LEU A 68 -12.87 4.51 3.71
CA LEU A 68 -12.37 5.87 3.97
C LEU A 68 -13.44 6.86 4.47
N ARG A 69 -14.72 6.61 4.21
CA ARG A 69 -15.83 7.45 4.69
C ARG A 69 -16.40 6.97 6.03
N GLU A 70 -16.44 5.65 6.22
CA GLU A 70 -17.10 5.01 7.36
C GLU A 70 -16.14 4.75 8.52
N ASP A 71 -14.94 4.25 8.23
CA ASP A 71 -13.89 3.91 9.18
C ASP A 71 -12.50 4.14 8.54
N PRO A 72 -12.02 5.40 8.54
CA PRO A 72 -10.78 5.75 7.85
C PRO A 72 -9.53 5.08 8.47
N ASP A 73 -9.58 4.73 9.76
CA ASP A 73 -8.46 4.13 10.47
C ASP A 73 -8.15 2.73 9.95
N LEU A 74 -9.18 1.99 9.51
CA LEU A 74 -9.01 0.70 8.84
C LEU A 74 -8.07 0.80 7.62
N VAL A 75 -8.17 1.90 6.86
CA VAL A 75 -7.34 2.17 5.66
C VAL A 75 -5.98 2.76 6.04
N ARG A 76 -5.91 3.63 7.05
CA ARG A 76 -4.65 4.24 7.52
C ARG A 76 -3.72 3.21 8.14
N GLU A 77 -4.26 2.25 8.87
CA GLU A 77 -3.49 1.25 9.62
C GLU A 77 -3.17 -0.01 8.80
N ALA A 78 -3.77 -0.16 7.62
CA ALA A 78 -3.50 -1.27 6.71
C ALA A 78 -1.99 -1.39 6.39
N PRO A 79 -1.44 -2.59 6.17
CA PRO A 79 -2.15 -3.86 6.07
C PRO A 79 -2.34 -4.57 7.41
N HIS A 80 -3.40 -5.37 7.50
CA HIS A 80 -3.82 -6.16 8.65
C HIS A 80 -3.68 -7.67 8.46
N SER A 81 -3.84 -8.18 7.23
CA SER A 81 -3.85 -9.63 6.96
C SER A 81 -2.54 -10.17 6.39
N THR A 82 -1.60 -9.31 6.04
CA THR A 82 -0.30 -9.70 5.50
C THR A 82 0.63 -10.29 6.58
N PRO A 83 1.59 -11.17 6.23
CA PRO A 83 2.50 -11.79 7.21
C PRO A 83 3.33 -10.80 8.03
N VAL A 84 3.60 -9.63 7.47
CA VAL A 84 4.28 -8.50 8.12
C VAL A 84 3.47 -7.24 7.84
N ARG A 85 3.39 -6.34 8.83
CA ARG A 85 2.73 -5.03 8.70
C ARG A 85 3.67 -3.99 8.09
N ARG A 86 3.41 -2.70 8.29
CA ARG A 86 4.28 -1.61 7.84
C ARG A 86 5.66 -1.71 8.52
N PRO A 87 6.74 -1.88 7.75
CA PRO A 87 8.09 -1.77 8.30
C PRO A 87 8.37 -0.33 8.77
N ASP A 88 9.25 -0.19 9.75
CA ASP A 88 9.77 1.13 10.12
C ASP A 88 10.86 1.55 9.13
N GLU A 89 10.44 2.19 8.04
CA GLU A 89 11.32 2.69 7.00
C GLU A 89 12.30 3.75 7.52
N THR A 90 11.92 4.52 8.54
CA THR A 90 12.78 5.55 9.13
C THR A 90 13.92 4.90 9.90
N ALA A 91 13.63 3.92 10.76
CA ALA A 91 14.63 3.16 11.49
C ALA A 91 15.53 2.38 10.53
N ALA A 92 14.96 1.73 9.51
CA ALA A 92 15.73 1.00 8.50
C ALA A 92 16.70 1.91 7.73
N ALA A 93 16.28 3.12 7.36
CA ALA A 93 17.12 4.10 6.67
C ALA A 93 18.23 4.67 7.58
N ARG A 94 17.95 4.87 8.87
CA ARG A 94 18.91 5.44 9.84
C ARG A 94 19.86 4.41 10.45
N HIS A 95 19.43 3.16 10.58
CA HIS A 95 20.16 2.06 11.21
C HIS A 95 20.10 0.79 10.34
N PRO A 96 20.69 0.81 9.13
CA PRO A 96 20.52 -0.27 8.17
C PRO A 96 21.25 -1.55 8.59
N VAL A 97 20.51 -2.66 8.65
CA VAL A 97 21.07 -4.01 8.82
C VAL A 97 21.19 -4.66 7.44
N LEU A 98 22.36 -4.50 6.81
CA LEU A 98 22.58 -4.87 5.40
C LEU A 98 22.98 -6.33 5.17
N ARG A 99 23.32 -7.05 6.24
CA ARG A 99 23.66 -8.48 6.18
C ARG A 99 23.07 -9.20 7.38
N TRP A 100 22.70 -10.46 7.18
CA TRP A 100 22.40 -11.35 8.29
C TRP A 100 23.64 -11.53 9.17
N ARG A 101 23.43 -11.60 10.48
CA ARG A 101 24.46 -11.95 11.46
C ARG A 101 23.90 -13.05 12.37
N PRO A 102 24.69 -14.09 12.69
CA PRO A 102 24.33 -15.05 13.72
C PRO A 102 24.01 -14.32 15.03
N ALA A 103 23.08 -14.86 15.83
CA ALA A 103 22.66 -14.24 17.09
C ALA A 103 23.85 -13.98 18.03
N ASP A 104 24.83 -14.87 18.01
CA ASP A 104 26.02 -14.89 18.87
C ASP A 104 27.04 -13.78 18.51
N GLU A 105 26.89 -13.13 17.36
CA GLU A 105 27.80 -12.08 16.86
C GLU A 105 27.25 -10.67 17.12
N LYS A 106 26.01 -10.53 17.61
CA LYS A 106 25.40 -9.21 17.89
C LYS A 106 26.09 -8.43 19.02
N ASP A 107 26.79 -9.12 19.93
CA ASP A 107 27.42 -8.54 21.13
C ASP A 107 28.97 -8.58 21.10
N ARG A 108 29.57 -8.94 19.95
CA ARG A 108 31.04 -8.95 19.80
C ARG A 108 31.50 -7.55 19.38
N PRO A 109 32.52 -6.97 20.05
CA PRO A 109 32.94 -5.58 19.85
C PRO A 109 33.38 -5.26 18.42
#